data_AF-A0A2D7KAW2-F1
#
_entry.id   AF-A0A2D7KAW2-F1
#
_cell.length_a   1.000
_cell.length_b   1.000
_cell.length_c   1.000
_cell.angle_alpha   90.00
_cell.angle_beta   90.00
_cell.angle_gamma   90.00
#
_symmetry.space_group_name_H-M   'P 1'
#
loop_
_entity.id
_entity.type
_entity.pdbx_description
1 polymer ?
#
loop_
_entity_poly.entity_id
_entity_poly.type
_entity_poly.pdbx_seq_one_letter_code
_entity_poly.pdbx_strand_id
1 'polypeptide(L)'
;MSQLQIYQLNWQGREITLRFYPNRWNGPCDHIEIESENREPLPITETGYKSHFIPSGTVCSEKVETAVIEWLDRAAQSADWKEREAKTRQMSLF
;
A
#
# COMPACT_ATOMS: atom_id res chain seq x y z
N MET A 1 1.89 15.69 -19.71
CA MET A 1 1.28 14.39 -19.37
C MET A 1 2.00 13.91 -18.14
N SER A 2 1.30 13.69 -17.03
CA SER A 2 1.90 13.08 -15.84
C SER A 2 2.34 11.66 -16.18
N GLN A 3 3.59 11.33 -15.88
CA GLN A 3 4.11 10.00 -16.12
C GLN A 3 3.72 9.09 -14.96
N LEU A 4 3.18 7.92 -15.28
CA LEU A 4 2.96 6.86 -14.30
C LEU A 4 4.32 6.48 -13.69
N GLN A 5 4.39 6.51 -12.37
CA GLN A 5 5.56 6.07 -11.63
C GLN A 5 5.22 4.77 -10.91
N ILE A 6 6.00 3.74 -11.16
CA ILE A 6 5.82 2.42 -10.56
C ILE A 6 7.01 2.18 -9.64
N TYR A 7 6.72 1.80 -8.41
CA TYR A 7 7.72 1.46 -7.41
C TYR A 7 7.45 0.03 -6.92
N GLN A 8 8.51 -0.71 -6.66
CA GLN A 8 8.43 -2.03 -6.06
C GLN A 8 9.17 -1.97 -4.74
N LEU A 9 8.47 -2.32 -3.66
CA LEU A 9 9.03 -2.32 -2.32
C LEU A 9 8.70 -3.63 -1.62
N ASN A 10 9.57 -4.05 -0.71
CA ASN A 10 9.35 -5.21 0.14
C ASN A 10 8.96 -4.73 1.54
N TRP A 11 7.79 -5.14 2.02
CA TRP A 11 7.30 -4.82 3.36
C TRP A 11 7.05 -6.10 4.15
N GLN A 12 7.84 -6.33 5.21
CA GLN A 12 7.77 -7.52 6.07
C GLN A 12 7.78 -8.85 5.30
N GLY A 13 8.54 -8.93 4.20
CA GLY A 13 8.62 -10.12 3.35
C GLY A 13 7.54 -10.23 2.27
N ARG A 14 6.62 -9.26 2.18
CA ARG A 14 5.59 -9.17 1.13
C ARG A 14 6.04 -8.18 0.08
N GLU A 15 6.06 -8.61 -1.18
CA GLU A 15 6.34 -7.71 -2.29
C GLU A 15 5.12 -6.84 -2.57
N ILE A 16 5.33 -5.54 -2.70
CA ILE A 16 4.28 -4.55 -2.93
C ILE A 16 4.65 -3.73 -4.16
N THR A 17 3.74 -3.72 -5.13
CA THR A 17 3.76 -2.87 -6.30
C THR A 17 2.93 -1.62 -6.05
N LEU A 18 3.59 -0.47 -6.10
CA LEU A 18 3.00 0.83 -5.92
C LEU A 18 2.90 1.53 -7.28
N ARG A 19 1.72 2.00 -7.65
CA ARG A 19 1.49 2.76 -8.88
C ARG A 19 1.00 4.16 -8.53
N PHE A 20 1.84 5.15 -8.79
CA PHE A 20 1.54 6.56 -8.57
C PHE A 20 1.17 7.25 -9.88
N TYR A 21 -0.03 7.83 -9.89
CA TYR A 21 -0.57 8.59 -11.00
C TYR A 21 -0.70 10.05 -10.56
N PRO A 22 0.30 10.90 -10.86
CA PRO A 22 0.21 12.32 -10.55
C PRO A 22 -0.89 12.97 -11.40
N ASN A 23 -1.63 13.94 -10.84
CA ASN A 23 -2.64 14.73 -11.56
C ASN A 23 -3.58 13.84 -12.41
N ARG A 24 -4.11 12.78 -11.80
CA ARG A 24 -4.94 11.80 -12.52
C ARG A 24 -6.24 12.48 -12.94
N TRP A 25 -6.66 12.23 -14.18
CA TRP A 25 -7.81 12.89 -14.82
C TRP A 25 -7.70 14.41 -14.96
N ASN A 26 -6.48 14.97 -14.94
CA ASN A 26 -6.26 16.42 -15.07
C ASN A 26 -6.94 17.23 -13.94
N GLY A 27 -7.13 16.59 -12.78
CA GLY A 27 -7.76 17.16 -11.59
C GLY A 27 -6.79 17.39 -10.43
N PRO A 28 -7.24 18.02 -9.35
CA PRO A 28 -6.40 18.39 -8.21
C PRO A 28 -6.09 17.20 -7.28
N CYS A 29 -6.04 15.98 -7.81
CA CYS A 29 -5.84 14.76 -7.03
C CYS A 29 -4.79 13.86 -7.67
N ASP A 30 -3.93 13.32 -6.84
CA ASP A 30 -3.05 12.21 -7.20
C ASP A 30 -3.71 10.89 -6.80
N HIS A 31 -3.43 9.85 -7.57
CA HIS A 31 -3.94 8.51 -7.31
C HIS A 31 -2.79 7.55 -7.02
N ILE A 32 -2.88 6.88 -5.89
CA ILE A 32 -1.94 5.87 -5.43
C ILE A 32 -2.65 4.53 -5.44
N GLU A 33 -2.12 3.56 -6.16
CA GLU A 33 -2.56 2.17 -6.08
C GLU A 33 -1.48 1.35 -5.39
N ILE A 34 -1.87 0.63 -4.34
CA ILE A 34 -1.00 -0.27 -3.59
C ILE A 34 -1.50 -1.68 -3.84
N GLU A 35 -0.66 -2.53 -4.40
CA GLU A 35 -0.97 -3.92 -4.72
C GLU A 35 0.10 -4.83 -4.13
N SER A 36 -0.28 -5.78 -3.29
CA SER A 36 0.61 -6.86 -2.86
C SER A 36 0.72 -7.94 -3.93
N GLU A 37 1.88 -8.59 -3.97
CA GLU A 37 2.07 -9.81 -4.73
C GLU A 37 1.06 -10.88 -4.28
N ASN A 38 0.55 -11.66 -5.23
CA ASN A 38 -0.45 -12.70 -5.01
C ASN A 38 -1.75 -12.24 -4.31
N ARG A 39 -2.03 -10.92 -4.25
CA ARG A 39 -3.16 -10.37 -3.50
C ARG A 39 -3.12 -10.76 -2.02
N GLU A 40 -1.92 -10.86 -1.46
CA GLU A 40 -1.76 -11.11 -0.04
C GLU A 40 -2.43 -10.01 0.79
N PRO A 41 -3.15 -10.35 1.87
CA PRO A 41 -3.75 -9.35 2.73
C PRO A 41 -2.67 -8.39 3.25
N LEU A 42 -3.01 -7.11 3.31
CA LEU A 42 -2.20 -6.04 3.88
C LEU A 42 -2.97 -5.40 5.04
N PRO A 43 -2.30 -4.74 5.99
CA PRO A 43 -2.97 -4.07 7.10
C PRO A 43 -3.95 -2.98 6.66
N ILE A 44 -3.78 -2.45 5.44
CA ILE A 44 -4.63 -1.41 4.85
C ILE A 44 -5.73 -1.94 3.92
N THR A 45 -5.67 -3.24 3.55
CA THR A 45 -6.61 -3.89 2.63
C THR A 45 -6.62 -5.41 2.79
N GLU A 46 -7.81 -6.00 2.92
CA GLU A 46 -7.95 -7.45 3.07
C GLU A 46 -7.70 -8.23 1.77
N THR A 47 -7.86 -7.57 0.62
CA THR A 47 -7.76 -8.18 -0.71
C THR A 47 -6.38 -8.02 -1.34
N GLY A 48 -5.44 -7.38 -0.63
CA GLY A 48 -4.11 -7.05 -1.17
C GLY A 48 -4.08 -5.87 -2.14
N TYR A 49 -5.22 -5.29 -2.50
CA TYR A 49 -5.29 -4.10 -3.36
C TYR A 49 -5.95 -2.92 -2.66
N LYS A 50 -5.34 -1.74 -2.74
CA LYS A 50 -5.91 -0.49 -2.24
C LYS A 50 -5.71 0.63 -3.24
N SER A 51 -6.82 1.27 -3.60
CA SER A 51 -6.83 2.54 -4.32
C SER A 51 -6.98 3.69 -3.30
N HIS A 52 -6.09 4.67 -3.37
CA HIS A 52 -6.10 5.83 -2.49
C HIS A 52 -5.96 7.13 -3.29
N PHE A 53 -6.84 8.08 -3.03
CA PHE A 53 -6.84 9.39 -3.68
C PHE A 53 -6.41 10.45 -2.67
N ILE A 54 -5.41 11.23 -3.03
CA ILE A 54 -4.88 12.32 -2.21
C ILE A 54 -4.93 13.63 -3.00
N PRO A 55 -5.01 14.80 -2.35
CA PRO A 55 -4.88 16.07 -3.04
C PRO A 55 -3.53 16.17 -3.76
N SER A 56 -3.52 16.75 -4.95
CA SER A 56 -2.33 16.86 -5.78
C SER A 56 -1.23 17.65 -5.06
N GLY A 57 -0.02 17.10 -5.01
CA GLY A 57 1.11 17.73 -4.33
C GLY A 57 1.18 17.48 -2.82
N THR A 58 0.29 16.62 -2.27
CA THR A 58 0.38 16.17 -0.87
C THR A 58 1.61 15.29 -0.63
N VAL A 59 1.94 14.44 -1.61
CA VAL A 59 3.09 13.52 -1.53
C VAL A 59 3.96 13.74 -2.76
N CYS A 60 5.25 14.01 -2.52
CA CYS A 60 6.24 14.07 -3.59
C CYS A 60 6.53 12.64 -4.06
N SER A 61 6.68 12.44 -5.37
CA SER A 61 6.93 11.12 -5.96
C SER A 61 8.13 10.39 -5.31
N GLU A 62 9.15 11.14 -4.89
CA GLU A 62 10.34 10.60 -4.22
C GLU A 62 10.09 10.11 -2.79
N LYS A 63 8.97 10.50 -2.17
CA LYS A 63 8.61 10.15 -0.78
C LYS A 63 7.42 9.21 -0.70
N VAL A 64 6.86 8.82 -1.84
CA VAL A 64 5.63 8.01 -1.88
C VAL A 64 5.87 6.62 -1.32
N GLU A 65 7.04 6.03 -1.57
CA GLU A 65 7.44 4.72 -1.04
C GLU A 65 7.50 4.74 0.49
N THR A 66 8.21 5.73 1.06
CA THR A 66 8.32 5.91 2.52
C THR A 66 6.95 6.17 3.15
N ALA A 67 6.12 7.02 2.54
CA ALA A 67 4.78 7.31 3.05
C ALA A 67 3.89 6.06 3.08
N VAL A 68 4.00 5.19 2.08
CA VAL A 68 3.26 3.91 2.03
C VAL A 68 3.79 2.94 3.08
N ILE A 69 5.10 2.82 3.27
CA ILE A 69 5.69 2.00 4.33
C ILE A 69 5.21 2.47 5.71
N GLU A 70 5.27 3.77 6.00
CA GLU A 70 4.77 4.32 7.26
C GLU A 70 3.28 4.07 7.46
N TRP A 71 2.50 4.13 6.38
CA TRP A 71 1.07 3.82 6.44
C TRP A 71 0.82 2.35 6.77
N LEU A 72 1.54 1.44 6.12
CA LEU A 72 1.48 0.01 6.39
C LEU A 72 1.89 -0.29 7.83
N ASP A 73 3.00 0.28 8.31
CA ASP A 73 3.49 0.10 9.68
C ASP A 73 2.48 0.62 10.71
N ARG A 74 1.89 1.80 10.48
CA ARG A 74 0.86 2.35 11.36
C ARG A 74 -0.39 1.47 11.39
N ALA A 75 -0.83 0.99 10.23
CA ALA A 75 -1.99 0.11 10.14
C ALA A 75 -1.71 -1.27 10.77
N ALA A 76 -0.47 -1.77 10.66
CA ALA A 76 -0.02 -3.03 11.25
C ALA A 76 0.04 -2.99 12.78
N GLN A 77 0.06 -1.81 13.40
CA GLN A 77 -0.02 -1.68 14.85
C GLN A 77 -1.41 -1.97 15.41
N SER A 78 -2.46 -1.99 14.57
CA SER A 78 -3.82 -2.31 14.99
C SER A 78 -3.91 -3.70 15.60
N ALA A 79 -4.72 -3.84 16.66
CA ALA A 79 -4.94 -5.10 17.34
C ALA A 79 -5.51 -6.16 16.38
N ASP A 80 -6.45 -5.75 15.52
CA ASP A 80 -7.08 -6.61 14.52
C ASP A 80 -6.06 -7.21 13.55
N TRP A 81 -5.10 -6.40 13.07
CA TRP A 81 -4.06 -6.88 12.17
C TRP A 81 -3.13 -7.89 12.87
N LYS A 82 -2.72 -7.60 14.10
CA LYS A 82 -1.86 -8.50 14.89
C LYS A 82 -2.56 -9.84 15.15
N GLU A 83 -3.85 -9.82 15.47
CA GLU A 83 -4.63 -11.04 15.67
C GLU A 83 -4.76 -11.84 14.36
N ARG A 84 -4.99 -11.16 13.24
CA ARG A 84 -5.02 -11.76 11.90
C ARG A 84 -3.69 -12.43 11.56
N GLU A 85 -2.57 -11.74 11.74
CA GLU A 85 -1.25 -12.33 11.48
C GLU A 85 -0.96 -13.51 12.40
N ALA A 86 -1.34 -13.44 13.67
CA ALA A 86 -1.21 -14.56 14.60
C ALA A 86 -2.05 -15.77 14.15
N LYS A 87 -3.30 -15.55 13.73
CA LYS A 87 -4.19 -16.60 13.20
C LYS A 87 -3.66 -17.21 11.90
N THR A 88 -3.16 -16.40 10.97
CA THR A 88 -2.56 -16.89 9.72
C THR A 88 -1.34 -17.76 10.00
N ARG A 89 -0.47 -17.35 10.93
CA ARG A 89 0.69 -18.15 11.36
C ARG A 89 0.26 -19.44 12.06
N GLN A 90 -0.81 -19.42 12.85
CA GLN A 90 -1.31 -20.58 13.59
C GLN A 90 -2.02 -21.61 12.69
N MET A 91 -2.71 -21.18 11.63
CA MET A 91 -3.39 -22.07 10.68
C MET A 91 -2.43 -22.82 9.74
N SER A 92 -1.14 -22.44 9.70
CA SER A 92 -0.11 -23.17 8.95
C SER A 92 0.45 -24.40 9.69
N LEU A 93 -0.10 -24.77 10.85
CA LEU A 93 0.39 -25.87 11.71
C LEU A 93 -0.32 -27.23 11.51
N PHE A 94 -1.09 -27.42 10.43
CA PHE A 94 -1.78 -28.69 10.16
C PHE A 94 -1.47 -29.25 8.78
#